data_AF-A0A847B277-F1
#
_entry.id   AF-A0A847B277-F1
#
_cell.length_a   1.000
_cell.length_b   1.000
_cell.length_c   1.000
_cell.angle_alpha   90.00
_cell.angle_beta   90.00
_cell.angle_gamma   90.00
#
_symmetry.space_group_name_H-M   'P 1'
#
loop_
_entity.id
_entity.type
_entity.pdbx_description
1 polymer ?
#
loop_
_entity_poly.entity_id
_entity_poly.type
_entity_poly.pdbx_seq_one_letter_code
_entity_poly.pdbx_strand_id
1 'polypeptide(L)'
;MFLNFKTIDNIRDLGGIKTADGHTIVLGRLLRSSDLHKLSAKELDILKNKYNLRVVIDFRSTNSSIHRRDLIDDTIKYYHKYTLKFLETNSYNQEITVDPDEFFMGVYRSLALQEEAMEAYRKFFRIVIENDEGAILWHCTSGKDRTGIAAALFLRILGCDMETIYQQHFRT
;
A
#
# COMPACT_ATOMS: atom_id res chain seq x y z
N MET A 1 -10.19 5.38 -7.33
CA MET A 1 -11.54 5.62 -6.79
C MET A 1 -11.61 5.14 -5.35
N PHE A 2 -12.23 5.90 -4.43
CA PHE A 2 -12.47 5.41 -3.06
C PHE A 2 -13.55 4.32 -3.05
N LEU A 3 -13.34 3.30 -2.23
CA LEU A 3 -14.34 2.25 -2.01
C LEU A 3 -15.08 2.50 -0.70
N ASN A 4 -16.36 2.17 -0.67
CA ASN A 4 -17.19 2.37 0.51
C ASN A 4 -17.05 1.19 1.49
N PHE A 5 -16.11 1.30 2.41
CA PHE A 5 -15.91 0.37 3.52
C PHE A 5 -15.97 1.15 4.84
N LYS A 6 -16.53 0.53 5.87
CA LYS A 6 -16.71 1.08 7.21
C LYS A 6 -15.56 0.72 8.15
N THR A 7 -14.91 -0.43 7.93
CA THR A 7 -13.85 -0.93 8.83
C THR A 7 -12.45 -0.81 8.27
N ILE A 8 -12.32 -0.33 7.03
CA ILE A 8 -11.05 -0.09 6.36
C ILE A 8 -10.99 1.38 5.97
N ASP A 9 -9.99 2.09 6.50
CA ASP A 9 -9.74 3.47 6.11
C ASP A 9 -8.98 3.51 4.79
N ASN A 10 -9.14 4.62 4.06
CA ASN A 10 -8.29 4.94 2.91
C ASN A 10 -8.27 3.86 1.81
N ILE A 11 -9.31 3.02 1.72
CA ILE A 11 -9.39 1.95 0.72
C ILE A 11 -9.78 2.48 -0.66
N ARG A 12 -9.04 2.05 -1.68
CA ARG A 12 -9.17 2.55 -3.06
C ARG A 12 -8.91 1.46 -4.07
N ASP A 13 -9.55 1.63 -5.22
CA ASP A 13 -9.20 0.98 -6.47
C ASP A 13 -8.39 1.95 -7.34
N LEU A 14 -7.23 1.52 -7.85
CA LEU A 14 -6.43 2.27 -8.82
C LEU A 14 -6.91 2.05 -10.27
N GLY A 15 -7.87 1.16 -10.48
CA GLY A 15 -8.53 0.97 -11.75
C GLY A 15 -9.17 2.26 -12.29
N GLY A 16 -9.21 2.37 -13.62
CA GLY A 16 -9.73 3.53 -14.33
C GLY A 16 -8.75 4.69 -14.47
N ILE A 17 -7.58 4.64 -13.84
CA ILE A 17 -6.51 5.62 -14.08
C ILE A 17 -5.98 5.44 -15.50
N LYS A 18 -5.89 6.55 -16.24
CA LYS A 18 -5.31 6.61 -17.57
C LYS A 18 -3.82 6.88 -17.50
N THR A 19 -3.09 6.20 -18.35
CA THR A 19 -1.66 6.38 -18.60
C THR A 19 -1.47 7.41 -19.73
N ALA A 20 -0.28 8.01 -19.83
CA ALA A 20 -0.03 9.05 -20.82
C ALA A 20 -0.12 8.56 -22.28
N ASP A 21 0.07 7.25 -22.52
CA ASP A 21 -0.05 6.62 -23.84
C ASP A 21 -1.47 6.08 -24.14
N GLY A 22 -2.44 6.36 -23.27
CA GLY A 22 -3.86 6.10 -23.50
C GLY A 22 -4.38 4.76 -22.95
N HIS A 23 -3.53 3.92 -22.36
CA HIS A 23 -4.00 2.71 -21.66
C HIS A 23 -4.70 3.06 -20.34
N THR A 24 -5.54 2.15 -19.85
CA THR A 24 -6.28 2.31 -18.61
C THR A 24 -6.05 1.12 -17.68
N ILE A 25 -5.78 1.40 -16.40
CA ILE A 25 -5.66 0.35 -15.39
C ILE A 25 -6.99 -0.40 -15.25
N VAL A 26 -6.94 -1.73 -15.28
CA VAL A 26 -8.12 -2.57 -15.15
C VAL A 26 -8.79 -2.39 -13.79
N LEU A 27 -10.11 -2.22 -13.80
CA LEU A 27 -10.93 -2.04 -12.60
C LEU A 27 -10.85 -3.25 -11.67
N GLY A 28 -10.82 -2.98 -10.37
CA GLY A 28 -10.85 -4.00 -9.32
C GLY A 28 -9.60 -4.85 -9.22
N ARG A 29 -8.51 -4.58 -9.97
CA ARG A 29 -7.29 -5.39 -9.95
C ARG A 29 -6.26 -4.93 -8.93
N LEU A 30 -6.21 -3.63 -8.64
CA LEU A 30 -5.14 -3.02 -7.86
C LEU A 30 -5.75 -2.15 -6.77
N LEU A 31 -5.78 -2.70 -5.56
CA LEU A 31 -6.38 -2.07 -4.39
C LEU A 31 -5.29 -1.59 -3.43
N ARG A 32 -5.57 -0.50 -2.72
CA ARG A 32 -4.71 -0.02 -1.63
C ARG A 32 -5.55 0.45 -0.45
N SER A 33 -5.03 0.35 0.77
CA SER A 33 -5.78 0.75 1.98
C SER A 33 -4.89 1.07 3.19
N SER A 34 -5.53 1.41 4.31
CA SER A 34 -4.98 1.24 5.67
C SER A 34 -4.85 -0.25 6.04
N ASP A 35 -4.36 -0.52 7.25
CA ASP A 35 -4.36 -1.86 7.81
C ASP A 35 -5.75 -2.50 7.90
N LEU A 36 -5.78 -3.83 7.97
CA LEU A 36 -6.99 -4.65 7.93
C LEU A 36 -7.32 -5.28 9.29
N HIS A 37 -6.73 -4.78 10.38
CA HIS A 37 -6.92 -5.31 11.73
C HIS A 37 -8.35 -5.10 12.29
N LYS A 38 -9.13 -4.21 11.66
CA LYS A 38 -10.55 -3.97 11.96
C LYS A 38 -11.48 -4.63 10.96
N LEU A 39 -10.94 -5.31 9.94
CA LEU A 39 -11.72 -5.83 8.82
C LEU A 39 -12.86 -6.72 9.32
N SER A 40 -14.10 -6.32 9.05
CA SER A 40 -15.26 -7.15 9.37
C SER A 40 -15.38 -8.33 8.42
N ALA A 41 -15.93 -9.46 8.88
CA ALA A 41 -16.18 -10.64 8.04
C ALA A 41 -17.03 -10.31 6.79
N LYS A 42 -18.02 -9.40 6.93
CA LYS A 42 -18.84 -8.93 5.81
C LYS A 42 -18.03 -8.19 4.75
N GLU A 43 -17.06 -7.38 5.17
CA GLU A 43 -16.21 -6.61 4.26
C GLU A 43 -15.10 -7.47 3.65
N LEU A 44 -14.60 -8.46 4.39
CA LEU A 44 -13.74 -9.51 3.83
C LEU A 44 -14.48 -10.26 2.71
N ASP A 45 -15.76 -10.62 2.92
CA ASP A 45 -16.59 -11.26 1.90
C ASP A 45 -16.72 -10.40 0.64
N ILE A 46 -16.91 -9.09 0.78
CA ILE A 46 -16.92 -8.15 -0.36
C ILE A 46 -15.56 -8.18 -1.09
N LEU A 47 -14.44 -8.11 -0.38
CA LEU A 47 -13.12 -8.16 -1.00
C LEU A 47 -12.91 -9.47 -1.78
N LYS A 48 -13.31 -10.61 -1.19
CA LYS A 48 -13.18 -11.93 -1.82
C LYS A 48 -14.10 -12.11 -3.00
N ASN A 49 -15.37 -11.80 -2.88
CA ASN A 49 -16.37 -12.18 -3.88
C ASN A 49 -16.55 -11.12 -4.96
N LYS A 50 -16.52 -9.83 -4.59
CA LYS A 50 -16.70 -8.73 -5.55
C LYS A 50 -15.41 -8.38 -6.27
N TYR A 51 -14.30 -8.33 -5.56
CA TYR A 51 -13.01 -7.94 -6.14
C TYR A 51 -12.12 -9.14 -6.46
N ASN A 52 -12.54 -10.37 -6.11
CA ASN A 52 -11.71 -11.57 -6.29
C ASN A 52 -10.34 -11.36 -5.64
N LEU A 53 -10.28 -10.82 -4.42
CA LEU A 53 -9.03 -10.56 -3.71
C LEU A 53 -8.27 -11.87 -3.47
N ARG A 54 -7.05 -11.97 -4.03
CA ARG A 54 -6.19 -13.16 -3.93
C ARG A 54 -4.93 -12.92 -3.14
N VAL A 55 -4.47 -11.67 -3.10
CA VAL A 55 -3.18 -11.33 -2.49
C VAL A 55 -3.29 -10.08 -1.64
N VAL A 56 -2.71 -10.15 -0.44
CA VAL A 56 -2.46 -9.00 0.43
C VAL A 56 -0.97 -8.81 0.64
N ILE A 57 -0.50 -7.57 0.49
CA ILE A 57 0.89 -7.17 0.73
C ILE A 57 0.92 -6.15 1.87
N ASP A 58 1.49 -6.54 3.01
CA ASP A 58 1.59 -5.71 4.22
C ASP A 58 2.99 -5.08 4.33
N PHE A 59 3.06 -3.75 4.19
CA PHE A 59 4.28 -2.96 4.36
C PHE A 59 4.56 -2.50 5.79
N ARG A 60 3.77 -2.93 6.78
CA ARG A 60 3.98 -2.57 8.19
C ARG A 60 5.21 -3.23 8.78
N SER A 61 5.71 -2.67 9.88
CA SER A 61 6.73 -3.31 10.71
C SER A 61 6.18 -4.58 11.35
N THR A 62 7.08 -5.53 11.67
CA THR A 62 6.71 -6.77 12.36
C THR A 62 5.98 -6.50 13.68
N ASN A 63 6.43 -5.50 14.45
CA ASN A 63 5.77 -5.13 15.69
C ASN A 63 4.32 -4.64 15.47
N SER A 64 4.11 -3.79 14.45
CA SER A 64 2.78 -3.29 14.12
C SER A 64 1.84 -4.40 13.65
N SER A 65 2.33 -5.32 12.81
CA SER A 65 1.51 -6.43 12.28
C SER A 65 1.18 -7.47 13.36
N ILE A 66 2.03 -7.65 14.37
CA ILE A 66 1.73 -8.50 15.53
C ILE A 66 0.64 -7.87 16.41
N HIS A 67 0.77 -6.58 16.77
CA HIS A 67 -0.18 -5.91 17.66
C HIS A 67 -1.52 -5.60 16.99
N ARG A 68 -1.53 -5.40 15.67
CA ARG A 68 -2.72 -5.10 14.87
C ARG A 68 -2.81 -6.09 13.72
N ARG A 69 -2.93 -7.37 14.05
CA ARG A 69 -3.01 -8.43 13.04
C ARG A 69 -4.20 -8.21 12.12
N ASP A 70 -3.98 -8.35 10.82
CA ASP A 70 -5.04 -8.26 9.83
C ASP A 70 -6.03 -9.42 9.95
N LEU A 71 -7.31 -9.12 9.84
CA LEU A 71 -8.40 -10.10 9.95
C LEU A 71 -8.75 -10.67 8.57
N ILE A 72 -7.79 -11.35 7.96
CA ILE A 72 -7.94 -12.07 6.69
C ILE A 72 -7.87 -13.58 6.93
N ASP A 73 -8.49 -14.37 6.05
CA ASP A 73 -8.42 -15.83 6.10
C ASP A 73 -7.30 -16.40 5.21
N ASP A 74 -7.05 -17.71 5.35
CA ASP A 74 -5.98 -18.44 4.67
C ASP A 74 -6.19 -18.65 3.17
N THR A 75 -7.37 -18.31 2.65
CA THR A 75 -7.65 -18.38 1.21
C THR A 75 -6.97 -17.25 0.43
N ILE A 76 -6.49 -16.22 1.12
CA ILE A 76 -5.78 -15.07 0.56
C ILE A 76 -4.29 -15.21 0.84
N LYS A 77 -3.46 -15.16 -0.20
CA LYS A 77 -2.01 -15.17 -0.05
C LYS A 77 -1.55 -13.89 0.65
N TYR A 78 -0.84 -14.02 1.76
CA TYR A 78 -0.38 -12.89 2.55
C TYR A 78 1.15 -12.75 2.48
N TYR A 79 1.61 -11.56 2.09
CA TYR A 79 3.02 -11.22 2.04
C TYR A 79 3.32 -10.05 2.98
N HIS A 80 3.94 -10.36 4.11
CA HIS A 80 4.52 -9.34 4.97
C HIS A 80 5.87 -8.91 4.41
N LYS A 81 5.95 -7.67 3.89
CA LYS A 81 7.12 -7.11 3.20
C LYS A 81 7.46 -5.77 3.80
N TYR A 82 8.24 -5.82 4.85
CA TYR A 82 8.63 -4.62 5.55
C TYR A 82 9.67 -3.78 4.80
N THR A 83 9.49 -2.47 4.83
CA THR A 83 10.24 -1.50 4.04
C THR A 83 11.49 -0.96 4.76
N LEU A 84 11.56 -0.93 6.11
CA LEU A 84 12.71 -0.32 6.83
C LEU A 84 12.92 -0.82 8.27
N LYS A 85 13.92 -1.67 8.55
CA LYS A 85 14.28 -2.11 9.93
C LYS A 85 14.39 -0.96 10.96
N PHE A 86 14.87 0.21 10.56
CA PHE A 86 14.94 1.39 11.43
C PHE A 86 13.60 1.80 12.07
N LEU A 87 12.49 1.68 11.33
CA LEU A 87 11.15 1.99 11.85
C LEU A 87 10.57 0.87 12.75
N GLU A 88 11.28 -0.26 12.92
CA GLU A 88 10.92 -1.32 13.88
C GLU A 88 11.41 -0.96 15.28
N THR A 89 12.58 -0.35 15.36
CA THR A 89 13.24 0.02 16.61
C THR A 89 12.85 1.40 17.11
N ASN A 90 12.53 2.33 16.22
CA ASN A 90 12.16 3.69 16.59
C ASN A 90 10.65 3.88 16.48
N SER A 91 9.99 3.99 17.63
CA SER A 91 8.65 4.57 17.69
C SER A 91 8.75 6.02 17.20
N TYR A 92 7.79 6.48 16.41
CA TYR A 92 7.60 7.90 16.02
C TYR A 92 7.38 8.86 17.23
N ASN A 93 7.66 8.39 18.45
CA ASN A 93 7.49 9.07 19.72
C ASN A 93 8.77 9.76 20.21
N GLN A 94 9.83 9.83 19.40
CA GLN A 94 10.97 10.68 19.74
C GLN A 94 10.57 12.14 19.49
N GLU A 95 10.88 13.04 20.42
CA GLU A 95 10.75 14.47 20.19
C GLU A 95 11.53 14.83 18.93
N ILE A 96 10.84 15.39 17.94
CA ILE A 96 11.46 15.87 16.72
C ILE A 96 12.20 17.15 17.11
N THR A 97 13.50 17.04 17.38
CA THR A 97 14.37 18.16 17.78
C THR A 97 14.91 18.95 16.58
N VAL A 98 14.65 18.47 15.37
CA VAL A 98 15.01 19.09 14.09
C VAL A 98 13.77 19.71 13.45
N ASP A 99 13.96 20.45 12.35
CA ASP A 99 12.82 20.95 11.57
C ASP A 99 11.92 19.78 11.10
N PRO A 100 10.59 19.85 11.29
CA PRO A 100 9.68 18.78 10.90
C PRO A 100 9.75 18.41 9.41
N ASP A 101 9.87 19.39 8.51
CA ASP A 101 9.92 19.12 7.08
C ASP A 101 11.22 18.41 6.71
N GLU A 102 12.36 18.84 7.27
CA GLU A 102 13.65 18.16 7.10
C GLU A 102 13.59 16.70 7.60
N PHE A 103 12.99 16.48 8.77
CA PHE A 103 12.80 15.15 9.32
C PHE A 103 11.96 14.26 8.41
N PHE A 104 10.77 14.72 8.01
CA PHE A 104 9.89 13.92 7.16
C PHE A 104 10.50 13.69 5.78
N MET A 105 11.23 14.66 5.22
CA MET A 105 11.98 14.45 3.98
C MET A 105 13.05 13.38 4.12
N GLY A 106 13.78 13.34 5.25
CA GLY A 106 14.73 12.27 5.57
C GLY A 106 14.06 10.90 5.68
N VAL A 107 12.89 10.83 6.30
CA VAL A 107 12.07 9.61 6.39
C VAL A 107 11.61 9.14 5.01
N TYR A 108 11.06 10.04 4.19
CA TYR A 108 10.60 9.71 2.83
C TYR A 108 11.75 9.26 1.93
N ARG A 109 12.92 9.91 2.02
CA ARG A 109 14.13 9.47 1.34
C ARG A 109 14.52 8.06 1.77
N SER A 110 14.49 7.78 3.08
CA SER A 110 14.81 6.45 3.58
C SER A 110 13.81 5.40 3.08
N LEU A 111 12.51 5.72 3.15
CA LEU A 111 11.43 4.86 2.68
C LEU A 111 11.48 4.56 1.19
N ALA A 112 12.15 5.38 0.39
CA ALA A 112 12.27 5.19 -1.05
C ALA A 112 13.64 4.60 -1.48
N LEU A 113 14.73 4.98 -0.80
CA LEU A 113 16.09 4.80 -1.31
C LEU A 113 16.98 3.88 -0.47
N GLN A 114 16.57 3.47 0.73
CA GLN A 114 17.35 2.45 1.46
C GLN A 114 17.23 1.08 0.79
N GLU A 115 18.26 0.26 0.93
CA GLU A 115 18.35 -1.05 0.28
C GLU A 115 17.18 -1.96 0.65
N GLU A 116 16.79 -1.99 1.92
CA GLU A 116 15.64 -2.77 2.39
C GLU A 116 14.33 -2.30 1.77
N ALA A 117 14.17 -0.98 1.61
CA ALA A 117 12.99 -0.40 0.99
C ALA A 117 12.92 -0.76 -0.50
N MET A 118 14.03 -0.60 -1.21
CA MET A 118 14.14 -0.99 -2.62
C MET A 118 13.87 -2.48 -2.83
N GLU A 119 14.39 -3.34 -1.95
CA GLU A 119 14.14 -4.79 -2.01
C GLU A 119 12.66 -5.13 -1.71
N ALA A 120 12.02 -4.42 -0.79
CA ALA A 120 10.58 -4.58 -0.54
C ALA A 120 9.75 -4.18 -1.77
N TYR A 121 10.07 -3.07 -2.43
CA TYR A 121 9.39 -2.65 -3.66
C TYR A 121 9.67 -3.58 -4.83
N ARG A 122 10.90 -4.09 -4.97
CA ARG A 122 11.23 -5.10 -5.97
C ARG A 122 10.38 -6.37 -5.80
N LYS A 123 10.22 -6.86 -4.57
CA LYS A 123 9.32 -7.99 -4.26
C LYS A 123 7.86 -7.67 -4.55
N PHE A 124 7.40 -6.47 -4.19
CA PHE A 124 6.06 -5.99 -4.51
C PHE A 124 5.79 -6.05 -6.01
N PHE A 125 6.66 -5.48 -6.84
CA PHE A 125 6.48 -5.51 -8.30
C PHE A 125 6.49 -6.92 -8.87
N ARG A 126 7.36 -7.80 -8.35
CA ARG A 126 7.36 -9.20 -8.76
C ARG A 126 6.03 -9.88 -8.47
N ILE A 127 5.49 -9.71 -7.26
CA ILE A 127 4.17 -10.26 -6.89
C ILE A 127 3.08 -9.69 -7.81
N VAL A 128 3.12 -8.40 -8.12
CA VAL A 128 2.14 -7.75 -9.00
C VAL A 128 2.21 -8.30 -10.42
N ILE A 129 3.40 -8.53 -10.96
CA ILE A 129 3.61 -9.07 -12.31
C ILE A 129 3.23 -10.56 -12.39
N GLU A 130 3.53 -11.34 -11.35
CA GLU A 130 3.23 -12.77 -11.29
C GLU A 130 1.76 -13.08 -11.01
N ASN A 131 0.95 -12.08 -10.63
CA ASN A 131 -0.47 -12.26 -10.34
C ASN A 131 -1.34 -11.95 -11.56
N ASP A 132 -1.57 -12.98 -12.37
CA ASP A 132 -2.45 -12.98 -13.54
C ASP A 132 -3.94 -12.98 -13.18
N GLU A 133 -4.33 -13.50 -12.01
CA GLU A 133 -5.73 -13.60 -11.58
C GLU A 133 -6.07 -12.83 -10.30
N GLY A 134 -7.28 -12.23 -10.29
CA GLY A 134 -7.84 -11.57 -9.10
C GLY A 134 -7.14 -10.27 -8.70
N ALA A 135 -7.62 -9.69 -7.61
CA ALA A 135 -7.08 -8.44 -7.08
C ALA A 135 -5.89 -8.65 -6.16
N ILE A 136 -5.01 -7.66 -6.16
CA ILE A 136 -3.99 -7.45 -5.12
C ILE A 136 -4.41 -6.24 -4.29
N LEU A 137 -4.35 -6.37 -2.97
CA LEU A 137 -4.43 -5.25 -2.04
C LEU A 137 -3.09 -5.05 -1.35
N TRP A 138 -2.55 -3.84 -1.34
CA TRP A 138 -1.40 -3.50 -0.50
C TRP A 138 -1.71 -2.40 0.48
N HIS A 139 -1.09 -2.47 1.66
CA HIS A 139 -1.33 -1.50 2.71
C HIS A 139 -0.12 -1.28 3.60
N CYS A 140 -0.25 -0.30 4.48
CA CYS A 140 0.63 -0.07 5.62
C CYS A 140 -0.26 0.19 6.83
N THR A 141 0.12 1.06 7.77
CA THR A 141 -0.75 1.42 8.90
C THR A 141 -1.92 2.30 8.45
N SER A 142 -1.63 3.46 7.86
CA SER A 142 -2.62 4.48 7.44
C SER A 142 -2.95 4.43 5.95
N GLY A 143 -2.21 3.64 5.17
CA GLY A 143 -2.33 3.61 3.72
C GLY A 143 -1.77 4.85 3.00
N LYS A 144 -0.97 5.68 3.68
CA LYS A 144 -0.47 6.96 3.15
C LYS A 144 0.96 6.85 2.62
N ASP A 145 1.96 6.70 3.48
CA ASP A 145 3.38 6.87 3.13
C ASP A 145 3.92 5.68 2.33
N ARG A 146 4.18 4.53 2.99
CA ARG A 146 4.72 3.31 2.35
C ARG A 146 3.85 2.81 1.19
N THR A 147 2.54 2.74 1.43
CA THR A 147 1.53 2.40 0.41
C THR A 147 1.50 3.40 -0.73
N GLY A 148 1.70 4.69 -0.44
CA GLY A 148 1.68 5.77 -1.42
C GLY A 148 2.93 5.80 -2.27
N ILE A 149 4.10 5.53 -1.70
CA ILE A 149 5.35 5.37 -2.46
C ILE A 149 5.22 4.17 -3.39
N ALA A 150 4.73 3.01 -2.91
CA ALA A 150 4.49 1.84 -3.77
C ALA A 150 3.56 2.17 -4.95
N ALA A 151 2.44 2.86 -4.68
CA ALA A 151 1.50 3.28 -5.71
C ALA A 151 2.12 4.31 -6.67
N ALA A 152 2.88 5.29 -6.18
CA ALA A 152 3.52 6.30 -7.01
C ALA A 152 4.56 5.68 -7.95
N LEU A 153 5.40 4.76 -7.44
CA LEU A 153 6.36 4.01 -8.25
C LEU A 153 5.63 3.16 -9.30
N PHE A 154 4.55 2.48 -8.92
CA PHE A 154 3.74 1.68 -9.84
C PHE A 154 3.14 2.52 -10.98
N LEU A 155 2.48 3.63 -10.65
CA LEU A 155 1.91 4.53 -11.65
C LEU A 155 2.99 5.16 -12.55
N ARG A 156 4.16 5.47 -12.00
CA ARG A 156 5.30 5.98 -12.78
C ARG A 156 5.81 4.97 -13.79
N ILE A 157 5.87 3.68 -13.42
CA ILE A 157 6.25 2.57 -14.30
C ILE A 157 5.23 2.39 -15.42
N LEU A 158 3.94 2.51 -15.10
CA LEU A 158 2.87 2.49 -16.11
C LEU A 158 2.82 3.75 -16.99
N GLY A 159 3.71 4.72 -16.80
CA GLY A 159 3.75 5.91 -17.64
C GLY A 159 2.64 6.92 -17.34
N CYS A 160 2.08 6.94 -16.13
CA CYS A 160 1.22 8.04 -15.70
C CYS A 160 2.05 9.33 -15.54
N ASP A 161 1.44 10.48 -15.83
CA ASP A 161 2.05 11.77 -15.58
C ASP A 161 2.17 12.09 -14.08
N MET A 162 3.00 13.08 -13.75
CA MET A 162 3.24 13.47 -12.35
C MET A 162 1.99 14.03 -11.69
N GLU A 163 1.13 14.74 -12.44
CA GLU A 163 -0.10 15.30 -11.89
C GLU A 163 -1.03 14.20 -11.39
N THR A 164 -1.24 13.16 -12.19
CA THR A 164 -2.01 11.96 -11.84
C THR A 164 -1.43 11.30 -10.61
N ILE A 165 -0.10 11.11 -10.55
CA ILE A 165 0.58 10.50 -9.41
C ILE A 165 0.34 11.34 -8.14
N TYR A 166 0.52 12.65 -8.21
CA TYR A 166 0.27 13.55 -7.08
C TYR A 166 -1.18 13.53 -6.63
N GLN A 167 -2.14 13.56 -7.55
CA GLN A 167 -3.56 13.45 -7.22
C GLN A 167 -3.87 12.14 -6.49
N GLN A 168 -3.25 11.02 -6.90
CA GLN A 168 -3.42 9.75 -6.19
C GLN A 168 -2.73 9.71 -4.84
N HIS A 169 -1.62 10.42 -4.67
CA HIS A 169 -0.87 10.45 -3.42
C HIS A 169 -1.48 11.39 -2.37
N PHE A 170 -1.97 12.58 -2.76
CA PHE A 170 -2.48 13.60 -1.84
C PHE A 170 -3.96 13.48 -1.51
N ARG A 171 -4.73 12.79 -2.33
CA ARG A 171 -6.01 12.25 -1.85
C ARG A 171 -5.60 11.22 -0.80
N THR A 172 -5.70 11.48 0.50
CA THR A 172 -5.42 10.51 1.60
C THR A 172 -6.34 10.69 2.77
#